data_AF-A0A958MPB6-F1
#
_entry.id   AF-A0A958MPB6-F1
#
_cell.length_a   1.000
_cell.length_b   1.000
_cell.length_c   1.000
_cell.angle_alpha   90.00
_cell.angle_beta   90.00
_cell.angle_gamma   90.00
#
_symmetry.space_group_name_H-M   'P 1'
#
loop_
_entity.id
_entity.type
_entity.pdbx_description
1 polymer ?
#
loop_
_entity_poly.entity_id
_entity_poly.type
_entity_poly.pdbx_seq_one_letter_code
_entity_poly.pdbx_strand_id
1 'polypeptide(L)'
;MFAIDSVGALASSFMLGAILPRFQPLIGMPTFVLWMLAAIALCFCAYSFWCYNWASLSDPKWLRGIIRGNSTYCLLTAVLLVVYWDQVTMLGRTYFISETLIIVGIVLTERRVFQKTYPV
;
A
#
# COMPACT_ATOMS: atom_id res chain seq x y z
N MET A 1 7.38 -9.45 9.12
CA MET A 1 6.73 -8.97 7.87
C MET A 1 5.36 -8.41 8.17
N PHE A 2 4.44 -9.17 8.77
CA PHE A 2 3.09 -8.69 9.13
C PHE A 2 3.05 -7.37 9.93
N ALA A 3 3.89 -7.22 10.97
CA ALA A 3 3.94 -5.98 11.75
C ALA A 3 4.47 -4.78 10.94
N ILE A 4 5.53 -4.99 10.14
CA ILE A 4 6.12 -3.94 9.29
C ILE A 4 5.11 -3.50 8.23
N ASP A 5 4.42 -4.44 7.61
CA ASP A 5 3.37 -4.18 6.63
C ASP A 5 2.18 -3.42 7.27
N SER A 6 1.76 -3.82 8.48
CA SER A 6 0.70 -3.12 9.22
C SER A 6 1.06 -1.66 9.52
N VAL A 7 2.30 -1.40 9.96
CA VAL A 7 2.78 -0.04 10.23
C VAL A 7 2.89 0.77 8.93
N GLY A 8 3.38 0.16 7.86
CA GLY A 8 3.45 0.79 6.54
C GLY A 8 2.06 1.17 6.02
N ALA A 9 1.10 0.24 6.05
CA ALA A 9 -0.28 0.46 5.63
C ALA A 9 -0.98 1.51 6.49
N LEU A 10 -0.72 1.53 7.81
CA LEU A 10 -1.21 2.59 8.70
C LEU A 10 -0.66 3.96 8.29
N ALA A 11 0.65 4.06 8.05
CA ALA A 11 1.29 5.29 7.62
C ALA A 11 0.73 5.79 6.28
N SER A 12 0.56 4.91 5.29
CA SER A 12 -0.10 5.23 4.02
C SER A 12 -1.54 5.71 4.23
N SER A 13 -2.34 5.00 5.03
CA SER A 13 -3.73 5.40 5.29
C SER A 13 -3.83 6.77 5.96
N PHE A 14 -2.90 7.08 6.87
CA PHE A 14 -2.84 8.37 7.55
C PHE A 14 -2.41 9.50 6.59
N MET A 15 -1.37 9.26 5.79
CA MET A 15 -0.93 10.22 4.80
C MET A 15 -2.02 10.53 3.78
N LEU A 16 -2.64 9.50 3.21
CA LEU A 16 -3.68 9.62 2.18
C LEU A 16 -5.03 10.11 2.75
N GLY A 17 -5.35 9.78 4.00
CA GLY A 17 -6.64 10.11 4.62
C GLY A 17 -6.67 11.46 5.30
N ALA A 18 -5.57 11.87 5.96
CA ALA A 18 -5.52 13.07 6.78
C ALA A 18 -4.64 14.17 6.18
N ILE A 19 -3.43 13.84 5.73
CA ILE A 19 -2.43 14.84 5.34
C ILE A 19 -2.65 15.31 3.90
N LEU A 20 -2.53 14.42 2.92
CA LEU A 20 -2.61 14.77 1.50
C LEU A 20 -3.93 15.46 1.10
N PRO A 21 -5.11 15.06 1.62
CA PRO A 21 -6.36 15.76 1.31
C PRO A 21 -6.37 17.21 1.81
N ARG A 22 -5.71 17.50 2.94
CA ARG A 22 -5.61 18.87 3.47
C ARG A 22 -4.71 19.75 2.60
N PHE A 23 -3.70 19.14 1.97
CA PHE A 23 -2.78 19.79 1.03
C PHE A 23 -3.15 19.52 -0.43
N GLN A 24 -4.41 19.20 -0.73
CA GLN A 24 -4.84 18.86 -2.09
C GLN A 24 -4.45 19.90 -3.15
N PRO A 25 -4.51 21.22 -2.89
CA PRO A 25 -4.04 22.22 -3.88
C PRO A 25 -2.56 22.10 -4.25
N LEU A 26 -1.73 21.54 -3.35
CA LEU A 26 -0.30 21.30 -3.60
C LEU A 26 -0.03 19.94 -4.25
N ILE A 27 -0.92 18.96 -4.08
CA ILE A 27 -0.76 17.58 -4.57
C ILE A 27 -1.44 17.39 -5.93
N GLY A 28 -2.60 18.01 -6.14
CA GLY A 28 -3.38 17.98 -7.38
C GLY A 28 -4.25 16.74 -7.57
N MET A 29 -4.06 15.67 -6.78
CA MET A 29 -4.93 14.49 -6.85
C MET A 29 -6.31 14.78 -6.23
N PRO A 30 -7.43 14.36 -6.85
CA PRO A 30 -8.77 14.57 -6.27
C PRO A 30 -8.91 13.92 -4.89
N THR A 31 -9.54 14.62 -3.95
CA THR A 31 -9.69 14.16 -2.55
C THR A 31 -10.42 12.84 -2.42
N PHE A 32 -11.42 12.58 -3.28
CA PHE A 32 -12.14 11.31 -3.26
C PHE A 32 -11.23 10.11 -3.59
N VAL A 33 -10.25 10.30 -4.49
CA VAL A 33 -9.26 9.26 -4.85
C VAL A 33 -8.34 9.00 -3.66
N LEU A 34 -7.89 10.07 -2.99
CA LEU A 34 -7.06 9.98 -1.79
C LEU A 34 -7.78 9.21 -0.67
N TRP A 35 -9.05 9.54 -0.40
CA TRP A 35 -9.83 8.83 0.61
C TRP A 35 -10.12 7.38 0.23
N MET A 36 -10.36 7.09 -1.05
CA MET A 36 -10.51 5.71 -1.52
C MET A 36 -9.24 4.90 -1.29
N LEU A 37 -8.07 5.44 -1.66
CA LEU A 37 -6.77 4.79 -1.41
C LEU A 37 -6.49 4.64 0.09
N ALA A 38 -6.82 5.65 0.89
CA ALA A 38 -6.69 5.60 2.34
C ALA A 38 -7.56 4.50 2.96
N ALA A 39 -8.80 4.33 2.49
CA ALA A 39 -9.69 3.27 2.95
C ALA A 39 -9.14 1.88 2.61
N ILE A 40 -8.61 1.69 1.39
CA ILE A 40 -7.96 0.44 0.98
C ILE A 40 -6.73 0.16 1.86
N ALA A 41 -5.88 1.16 2.07
CA ALA A 41 -4.71 1.04 2.94
C ALA A 41 -5.11 0.71 4.38
N LEU A 42 -6.20 1.29 4.90
CA LEU A 42 -6.72 0.98 6.23
C LEU A 42 -7.25 -0.45 6.32
N CYS A 43 -7.93 -0.95 5.29
CA CYS A 43 -8.35 -2.35 5.21
C CYS A 43 -7.13 -3.30 5.22
N PHE A 44 -6.06 -2.96 4.52
CA PHE A 44 -4.81 -3.73 4.56
C PHE A 44 -4.14 -3.66 5.92
N CYS A 45 -4.10 -2.49 6.56
CA CYS A 45 -3.62 -2.35 7.93
C CYS A 45 -4.39 -3.27 8.88
N ALA A 46 -5.73 -3.31 8.80
CA ALA A 46 -6.54 -4.18 9.63
C ALA A 46 -6.29 -5.67 9.34
N TYR A 47 -6.19 -6.04 8.06
CA TYR A 47 -5.88 -7.41 7.64
C TYR A 47 -4.51 -7.86 8.14
N SER A 48 -3.48 -7.05 7.96
CA SER A 48 -2.11 -7.37 8.36
C SER A 48 -1.95 -7.38 9.88
N PHE A 49 -2.69 -6.52 10.60
CA PHE A 49 -2.75 -6.55 12.06
C PHE A 49 -3.47 -7.81 12.57
N TRP A 50 -4.55 -8.23 11.91
CA TRP A 50 -5.21 -9.50 12.21
C TRP A 50 -4.26 -10.67 11.99
N CYS A 51 -3.55 -10.68 10.85
CA CYS A 51 -2.53 -11.70 10.56
C CYS A 51 -1.42 -11.70 11.62
N TYR A 52 -0.98 -10.53 12.09
CA TYR A 52 0.04 -10.45 13.13
C TYR A 52 -0.37 -11.17 14.43
N ASN A 53 -1.65 -11.10 14.82
CA ASN A 53 -2.14 -11.70 16.05
C ASN A 53 -2.58 -13.18 15.89
N TRP A 54 -3.07 -13.58 14.71
CA TRP A 54 -3.71 -14.90 14.51
C TRP A 54 -3.14 -15.74 13.37
N ALA A 55 -2.28 -15.22 12.49
CA ALA A 55 -1.77 -16.01 11.38
C ALA A 55 -0.76 -17.05 11.86
N SER A 56 -0.98 -18.30 11.45
CA SER A 56 0.06 -19.32 11.55
C SER A 56 1.16 -19.04 10.53
N LEU A 57 2.40 -18.94 11.00
CA LEU A 57 3.59 -18.83 10.15
C LEU A 57 3.79 -20.02 9.19
N SER A 58 3.06 -21.12 9.38
CA SER A 58 3.09 -22.30 8.52
C SER A 58 2.00 -22.31 7.42
N ASP A 59 1.02 -21.39 7.45
CA ASP A 59 0.02 -21.31 6.38
C ASP A 59 0.42 -20.25 5.34
N PRO A 60 0.78 -20.64 4.10
CA PRO A 60 1.20 -19.71 3.06
C PRO A 60 0.11 -18.74 2.61
N LYS A 61 -1.17 -19.02 2.92
CA LYS A 61 -2.30 -18.19 2.47
C LYS A 61 -2.24 -16.76 2.99
N TRP A 62 -1.80 -16.56 4.24
CA TRP A 62 -1.72 -15.24 4.86
C TRP A 62 -0.72 -14.34 4.14
N LEU A 63 0.51 -14.82 3.95
CA LEU A 63 1.54 -14.06 3.25
C LEU A 63 1.20 -13.85 1.77
N ARG A 64 0.56 -14.84 1.12
CA ARG A 64 0.09 -14.71 -0.25
C ARG A 64 -1.02 -13.66 -0.41
N GLY A 65 -1.88 -13.52 0.61
CA GLY A 65 -2.91 -12.47 0.68
C GLY A 65 -2.30 -11.07 0.64
N ILE A 66 -1.31 -10.81 1.50
CA ILE A 66 -0.61 -9.52 1.57
C ILE A 66 0.11 -9.19 0.27
N ILE A 67 0.88 -10.14 -0.28
CA ILE A 67 1.60 -9.97 -1.55
C ILE A 67 0.62 -9.56 -2.68
N ARG A 68 -0.54 -10.23 -2.76
CA ARG A 68 -1.57 -9.92 -3.77
C ARG A 68 -2.19 -8.55 -3.52
N GLY A 69 -2.59 -8.26 -2.28
CA GLY A 69 -3.18 -6.98 -1.89
C GLY A 69 -2.27 -5.80 -2.24
N ASN A 70 -1.03 -5.83 -1.75
CA ASN A 70 -0.04 -4.77 -2.00
C ASN A 70 0.30 -4.63 -3.49
N SER A 71 0.39 -5.74 -4.24
CA SER A 71 0.60 -5.68 -5.70
C SER A 71 -0.58 -5.01 -6.42
N THR A 72 -1.81 -5.34 -6.04
CA THR A 72 -3.02 -4.74 -6.62
C THR A 72 -3.12 -3.26 -6.25
N TYR A 73 -2.78 -2.88 -5.00
CA TYR A 73 -2.75 -1.49 -4.58
C TYR A 73 -1.72 -0.68 -5.38
N CYS A 74 -0.49 -1.19 -5.54
CA CYS A 74 0.52 -0.53 -6.38
C CYS A 74 0.03 -0.35 -7.83
N LEU A 75 -0.62 -1.38 -8.41
CA LEU A 75 -1.18 -1.28 -9.75
C LEU A 75 -2.29 -0.22 -9.83
N LEU A 76 -3.19 -0.20 -8.86
CA LEU A 76 -4.27 0.78 -8.76
C LEU A 76 -3.71 2.20 -8.66
N THR A 77 -2.75 2.43 -7.76
CA THR A 77 -2.09 3.74 -7.59
C THR A 77 -1.37 4.18 -8.87
N ALA A 78 -0.67 3.26 -9.56
CA ALA A 78 -0.02 3.58 -10.83
C ALA A 78 -1.04 3.96 -11.93
N VAL A 79 -2.15 3.22 -12.06
CA VAL A 79 -3.22 3.55 -13.01
C VAL A 79 -3.82 4.92 -12.70
N LEU A 80 -4.14 5.19 -11.44
CA LEU A 80 -4.69 6.48 -11.03
C LEU A 80 -3.71 7.63 -11.29
N LEU A 81 -2.42 7.41 -11.07
CA LEU A 81 -1.40 8.42 -11.36
C LEU A 81 -1.32 8.77 -12.84
N VAL A 82 -1.48 7.78 -13.74
CA VAL A 82 -1.55 8.00 -15.20
C VAL A 82 -2.85 8.70 -15.60
N VAL A 83 -4.00 8.27 -15.04
CA VAL A 83 -5.31 8.87 -15.33
C VAL A 83 -5.36 10.35 -14.92
N TYR A 84 -4.78 10.69 -13.77
CA TYR A 84 -4.76 12.06 -13.23
C TYR A 84 -3.44 12.79 -13.52
N TRP A 85 -2.67 12.34 -14.51
CA TRP A 85 -1.31 12.84 -14.75
C TRP A 85 -1.25 14.38 -14.84
N ASP A 86 -2.13 14.99 -15.63
CA ASP A 86 -2.16 16.43 -15.84
C ASP A 86 -2.68 17.23 -14.64
N GLN A 87 -3.45 16.58 -13.75
CA GLN A 87 -4.00 17.23 -12.55
C GLN A 87 -3.02 17.15 -11.38
N VAL A 88 -2.28 16.05 -11.26
CA VAL A 88 -1.34 15.80 -10.16
C VAL A 88 -0.08 16.62 -10.38
N THR A 89 0.29 17.41 -9.38
CA THR A 89 1.49 18.25 -9.40
C THR A 89 2.76 17.41 -9.37
N MET A 90 3.91 18.03 -9.64
CA MET A 90 5.21 17.36 -9.50
C MET A 90 5.42 16.78 -8.09
N LEU A 91 5.02 17.52 -7.04
CA LEU A 91 5.08 17.04 -5.65
C LEU A 91 4.19 15.81 -5.43
N GLY A 92 2.95 15.84 -5.92
CA GLY A 92 2.06 14.69 -5.83
C GLY A 92 2.63 13.46 -6.54
N ARG A 93 3.17 13.63 -7.75
CA ARG A 93 3.81 12.55 -8.52
C ARG A 93 4.97 11.94 -7.74
N THR A 94 5.85 12.77 -7.17
CA THR A 94 6.97 12.27 -6.36
C THR A 94 6.52 11.46 -5.15
N TYR A 95 5.44 11.87 -4.48
CA TYR A 95 4.87 11.12 -3.36
C TYR A 95 4.34 9.75 -3.80
N PHE A 96 3.51 9.70 -4.86
CA PHE A 96 2.92 8.43 -5.28
C PHE A 96 3.96 7.46 -5.86
N ILE A 97 4.96 7.98 -6.57
CA ILE A 97 6.07 7.17 -7.06
C ILE A 97 6.90 6.61 -5.89
N SER A 98 7.22 7.44 -4.89
CA SER A 98 8.00 6.98 -3.73
C SER A 98 7.22 5.95 -2.90
N GLU A 99 5.94 6.18 -2.64
CA GLU A 99 5.05 5.22 -1.97
C GLU A 99 5.02 3.89 -2.74
N THR A 100 4.79 3.94 -4.05
CA THR A 100 4.75 2.74 -4.90
C THR A 100 6.08 1.98 -4.86
N LEU A 101 7.23 2.67 -4.93
CA LEU A 101 8.54 2.03 -4.86
C LEU A 101 8.79 1.36 -3.52
N ILE A 102 8.40 1.99 -2.41
CA ILE A 102 8.52 1.43 -1.06
C ILE A 102 7.70 0.14 -0.97
N ILE A 103 6.42 0.17 -1.38
CA ILE A 103 5.53 -0.99 -1.29
C ILE A 103 6.01 -2.11 -2.22
N VAL A 104 6.45 -1.80 -3.45
CA VAL A 104 7.06 -2.81 -4.35
C VAL A 104 8.29 -3.46 -3.71
N GLY A 105 9.16 -2.68 -3.05
CA GLY A 105 10.31 -3.21 -2.32
C GLY A 105 9.92 -4.18 -1.20
N ILE A 106 8.86 -3.87 -0.45
CA ILE A 106 8.28 -4.76 0.57
C ILE A 106 7.77 -6.04 -0.09
N VAL A 107 6.94 -5.93 -1.12
CA VAL A 107 6.38 -7.09 -1.86
C VAL A 107 7.47 -8.01 -2.38
N LEU A 108 8.56 -7.47 -2.94
CA LEU A 108 9.69 -8.29 -3.42
C LEU A 108 10.37 -9.04 -2.27
N THR A 109 10.52 -8.38 -1.11
CA THR A 109 11.06 -9.01 0.10
C THR A 109 10.14 -10.12 0.61
N GLU A 110 8.83 -9.88 0.63
CA GLU A 110 7.82 -10.87 1.03
C GLU A 110 7.80 -12.07 0.09
N ARG A 111 7.92 -11.85 -1.24
CA ARG A 111 8.01 -12.95 -2.22
C ARG A 111 9.27 -13.79 -2.01
N ARG A 112 10.41 -13.17 -1.68
CA ARG A 112 11.64 -13.91 -1.34
C ARG A 112 11.49 -14.75 -0.07
N VAL A 113 10.87 -14.18 0.97
CA VAL A 113 10.58 -14.93 2.20
C VAL A 113 9.61 -16.08 1.91
N PHE A 114 8.58 -15.84 1.11
CA PHE A 114 7.62 -16.86 0.70
C PHE A 114 8.30 -18.07 0.03
N GLN A 115 9.19 -17.82 -0.93
CA GLN A 115 9.91 -18.88 -1.64
C GLN A 115 10.84 -19.68 -0.72
N LYS A 116 11.46 -19.03 0.27
CA LYS A 116 12.37 -19.69 1.21
C LYS A 116 11.62 -20.54 2.24
N THR A 117 10.48 -20.06 2.73
CA THR A 117 9.69 -20.74 3.76
C THR A 117 8.80 -21.85 3.20
N TYR A 118 8.35 -21.70 1.95
CA TYR A 118 7.45 -22.64 1.28
C TYR A 118 8.04 -23.12 -0.06
N PRO A 119 9.13 -23.90 -0.04
CA PRO A 119 9.64 -24.53 -1.25
C PRO A 119 8.58 -25.51 -1.77
N VAL A 120 8.25 -25.37 -3.07
CA VAL A 120 7.41 -26.31 -3.82
C VAL A 120 8.16 -27.57 -4.16
#